data_AF-A0A3N9UX43-F1
#
_entry.id   AF-A0A3N9UX43-F1
#
_cell.length_a   1.000
_cell.length_b   1.000
_cell.length_c   1.000
_cell.angle_alpha   90.00
_cell.angle_beta   90.00
_cell.angle_gamma   90.00
#
_symmetry.space_group_name_H-M   'P 1'
#
loop_
_entity.id
_entity.type
_entity.pdbx_description
1 polymer ?
#
loop_
_entity_poly.entity_id
_entity_poly.type
_entity_poly.pdbx_seq_one_letter_code
_entity_poly.pdbx_strand_id
1 'polypeptide(L)'
;MKQTLNENLVKALFSSRSKEFDILLGLLALAIPDWDKVEYVLEGKVGIGELGWHAIYDLFCSFNENNPGESVFPGGLWLSMGFAMDKSLGGWEVDTSAVKLIFKVGTES
;
A
#
# COMPACT_ATOMS: atom_id res chain seq x y z
N MET A 1 0.78 -4.42 13.60
CA MET A 1 0.80 -3.18 14.39
C MET A 1 -0.25 -2.27 13.79
N LYS A 2 -1.10 -1.65 14.62
CA LYS A 2 -2.19 -0.79 14.13
C LYS A 2 -1.77 0.68 14.06
N GLN A 3 -2.16 1.35 12.99
CA GLN A 3 -2.03 2.80 12.84
C GLN A 3 -3.05 3.35 11.85
N THR A 4 -3.25 4.66 11.81
CA THR A 4 -4.14 5.30 10.83
C THR A 4 -3.33 5.87 9.67
N LEU A 5 -3.66 5.47 8.44
CA LEU A 5 -3.07 6.09 7.25
C LEU A 5 -3.57 7.51 7.07
N ASN A 6 -2.65 8.41 6.71
CA ASN A 6 -2.98 9.78 6.37
C ASN A 6 -3.42 9.87 4.90
N GLU A 7 -4.70 10.15 4.69
CA GLU A 7 -5.31 10.27 3.36
C GLU A 7 -4.58 11.28 2.45
N ASN A 8 -4.07 12.38 2.99
CA ASN A 8 -3.35 13.38 2.18
C ASN A 8 -1.99 12.85 1.69
N LEU A 9 -1.29 12.06 2.52
CA LEU A 9 -0.04 11.41 2.10
C LEU A 9 -0.31 10.35 1.04
N VAL A 10 -1.40 9.59 1.18
CA VAL A 10 -1.86 8.64 0.16
C VAL A 10 -2.09 9.36 -1.17
N LYS A 11 -2.90 10.43 -1.19
CA LYS A 11 -3.16 11.21 -2.42
C LYS A 11 -1.88 11.80 -3.03
N ALA A 12 -0.94 12.23 -2.19
CA ALA A 12 0.35 12.76 -2.66
C ALA A 12 1.19 11.71 -3.40
N LEU A 13 1.07 10.41 -3.07
CA LEU A 13 1.74 9.34 -3.82
C LEU A 13 1.23 9.27 -5.27
N PHE A 14 -0.08 9.32 -5.47
CA PHE A 14 -0.68 9.28 -6.81
C PHE A 14 -0.32 10.50 -7.66
N SER A 15 -0.03 11.64 -7.03
CA SER A 15 0.35 12.87 -7.73
C SER A 15 1.85 12.95 -8.06
N SER A 16 2.69 12.19 -7.35
CA SER A 16 4.16 12.30 -7.43
C SER A 16 4.84 11.13 -8.14
N ARG A 17 4.09 10.08 -8.50
CA ARG A 17 4.61 8.86 -9.13
C ARG A 17 4.01 8.66 -10.52
N SER A 18 4.81 8.10 -11.40
CA SER A 18 4.41 7.81 -12.80
C SER A 18 4.13 6.33 -13.06
N LYS A 19 4.34 5.46 -12.06
CA LYS A 19 4.13 4.01 -12.15
C LYS A 19 3.24 3.52 -11.02
N GLU A 20 2.27 2.65 -11.33
CA GLU A 20 1.35 2.13 -10.31
C GLU A 20 2.07 1.30 -9.25
N PHE A 21 3.15 0.60 -9.64
CA PHE A 21 3.96 -0.18 -8.71
C PHE A 21 4.69 0.70 -7.68
N ASP A 22 5.19 1.87 -8.08
CA ASP A 22 5.84 2.82 -7.17
C ASP A 22 4.84 3.38 -6.14
N ILE A 23 3.57 3.51 -6.52
CA ILE A 23 2.49 3.92 -5.61
C ILE A 23 2.26 2.81 -4.57
N LEU A 24 2.18 1.55 -4.99
CA LEU A 24 2.05 0.41 -4.07
C LEU A 24 3.21 0.33 -3.06
N LEU A 25 4.45 0.51 -3.53
CA LEU A 25 5.61 0.57 -2.64
C LEU A 25 5.54 1.75 -1.67
N GLY A 26 5.05 2.91 -2.13
CA GLY A 26 4.81 4.07 -1.27
C GLY A 26 3.75 3.81 -0.20
N LEU A 27 2.66 3.12 -0.54
CA LEU A 27 1.63 2.73 0.42
C LEU A 27 2.18 1.77 1.49
N LEU A 28 2.98 0.78 1.08
CA LEU A 28 3.68 -0.11 2.01
C LEU A 28 4.61 0.68 2.94
N ALA A 29 5.36 1.65 2.41
CA ALA A 29 6.23 2.51 3.21
C ALA A 29 5.48 3.38 4.23
N LEU A 30 4.25 3.81 3.91
CA LEU A 30 3.39 4.51 4.87
C LEU A 30 2.82 3.57 5.94
N ALA A 31 2.52 2.32 5.59
CA ALA A 31 1.85 1.37 6.47
C ALA A 31 2.81 0.58 7.37
N ILE A 32 4.02 0.27 6.90
CA ILE A 32 4.98 -0.60 7.57
C ILE A 32 6.10 0.26 8.19
N PRO A 33 6.30 0.21 9.51
CA PRO A 33 7.43 0.87 10.16
C PRO A 33 8.77 0.35 9.65
N ASP A 34 9.78 1.22 9.64
CA ASP A 34 11.15 0.87 9.24
C ASP A 34 11.21 0.21 7.85
N TRP A 35 10.32 0.61 6.93
CA TRP A 35 10.24 0.06 5.58
C TRP A 35 11.58 0.14 4.81
N ASP A 36 12.38 1.17 5.09
CA ASP A 36 13.73 1.35 4.53
C ASP A 36 14.71 0.23 4.91
N LYS A 37 14.46 -0.46 6.02
CA LYS A 37 15.25 -1.60 6.52
C LYS A 37 14.72 -2.95 6.01
N VAL A 38 13.54 -3.00 5.40
CA VAL A 38 12.97 -4.23 4.86
C VAL A 38 13.74 -4.65 3.60
N GLU A 39 14.07 -5.94 3.51
CA GLU A 39 14.65 -6.59 2.35
C GLU A 39 13.59 -7.38 1.57
N TYR A 40 12.75 -8.16 2.27
CA TYR A 40 11.68 -8.94 1.65
C TYR A 40 10.38 -8.90 2.47
N VAL A 41 9.24 -8.88 1.77
CA VAL A 41 7.92 -9.22 2.32
C VAL A 41 7.66 -10.68 1.95
N LEU A 42 7.62 -11.58 2.94
CA LEU A 42 7.50 -13.02 2.69
C LEU A 42 6.06 -13.46 2.49
N GLU A 43 5.19 -13.06 3.41
CA GLU A 43 3.78 -13.47 3.43
C GLU A 43 2.92 -12.49 4.22
N GLY A 44 1.61 -12.69 4.11
CA GLY A 44 0.60 -11.83 4.71
C GLY A 44 0.26 -10.63 3.85
N LYS A 45 -0.78 -9.90 4.25
CA LYS A 45 -1.17 -8.63 3.67
C LYS A 45 -1.42 -7.64 4.80
N VAL A 46 -1.13 -6.37 4.54
CA VAL A 46 -1.58 -5.28 5.41
C VAL A 46 -3.11 -5.29 5.39
N GLY A 47 -3.73 -5.33 6.56
CA GLY A 47 -5.17 -5.11 6.72
C GLY A 47 -5.48 -3.62 6.65
N ILE A 48 -6.61 -3.22 6.07
CA ILE A 48 -7.07 -1.83 6.04
C ILE A 48 -8.60 -1.75 6.19
N GLY A 49 -9.09 -0.72 6.88
CA GLY A 49 -10.52 -0.43 6.95
C GLY A 49 -11.18 -0.18 5.59
N GLU A 50 -12.48 -0.44 5.52
CA GLU A 50 -13.27 -0.42 4.29
C GLU A 50 -13.23 0.93 3.56
N LEU A 51 -13.32 2.06 4.29
CA LEU A 51 -13.32 3.40 3.69
C LEU A 51 -11.99 3.70 2.96
N GLY A 52 -10.86 3.46 3.62
CA GLY A 52 -9.53 3.67 3.06
C GLY A 52 -9.24 2.71 1.92
N TRP A 53 -9.72 1.47 2.00
CA TRP A 53 -9.59 0.49 0.92
C TRP A 53 -10.27 0.97 -0.36
N HIS A 54 -11.52 1.42 -0.26
CA HIS A 54 -12.28 1.92 -1.42
C HIS A 54 -11.70 3.22 -1.96
N ALA A 55 -11.30 4.15 -1.09
CA ALA A 55 -10.68 5.40 -1.51
C ALA A 55 -9.37 5.18 -2.28
N ILE A 56 -8.52 4.23 -1.84
CA ILE A 56 -7.29 3.87 -2.57
C ILE A 56 -7.61 3.18 -3.89
N TYR A 57 -8.61 2.30 -3.93
CA TYR A 57 -9.06 1.67 -5.17
C TYR A 57 -9.48 2.71 -6.22
N ASP A 58 -10.31 3.68 -5.83
CA ASP A 58 -10.78 4.74 -6.73
C ASP A 58 -9.62 5.61 -7.25
N LEU A 59 -8.59 5.83 -6.42
CA LEU A 59 -7.37 6.52 -6.83
C LEU A 59 -6.56 5.70 -7.85
N PHE A 60 -6.44 4.38 -7.68
CA PHE A 60 -5.79 3.53 -8.69
C PHE A 60 -6.58 3.49 -10.00
N CYS A 61 -7.91 3.39 -9.96
CA CYS A 61 -8.75 3.49 -11.15
C CYS A 61 -8.50 4.80 -11.90
N SER A 62 -8.59 5.93 -11.19
CA SER A 62 -8.34 7.26 -11.75
C SER A 62 -6.91 7.39 -12.30
N PHE A 63 -5.92 6.82 -11.63
CA PHE A 63 -4.54 6.82 -12.09
C PHE A 63 -4.38 6.03 -13.38
N ASN A 64 -4.95 4.82 -13.47
CA ASN A 64 -4.85 3.97 -14.66
C ASN A 64 -5.58 4.58 -15.87
N GLU A 65 -6.71 5.25 -15.66
CA GLU A 65 -7.42 5.97 -16.73
C GLU A 65 -6.56 7.09 -17.34
N ASN A 66 -5.78 7.78 -16.52
CA ASN A 66 -4.87 8.84 -16.95
C ASN A 66 -3.52 8.33 -17.46
N ASN A 67 -3.20 7.05 -17.24
CA ASN A 67 -1.93 6.43 -17.63
C ASN A 67 -2.18 5.09 -18.37
N PRO A 68 -2.66 5.15 -19.63
CA PRO A 68 -2.92 3.95 -20.42
C PRO A 68 -1.69 3.05 -20.53
N GLY A 69 -1.87 1.75 -20.28
CA GLY A 69 -0.81 0.75 -20.36
C GLY A 69 -0.17 0.36 -19.03
N GLU A 70 -0.45 1.07 -17.93
CA GLU A 70 -0.01 0.64 -16.58
C GLU A 70 -0.77 -0.61 -16.10
N SER A 71 -2.08 -0.68 -16.35
CA SER A 71 -2.87 -1.87 -16.08
C SER A 71 -3.90 -2.11 -17.18
N VAL A 72 -4.14 -3.38 -17.50
CA VAL A 72 -5.18 -3.83 -18.44
C VAL A 72 -6.58 -3.57 -17.86
N PHE A 73 -6.71 -3.61 -16.53
CA PHE A 73 -7.94 -3.37 -15.80
C PHE A 73 -7.72 -2.24 -14.78
N PRO A 74 -8.44 -1.10 -14.86
CA PRO A 74 -8.29 -0.03 -13.88
C PRO A 74 -8.43 -0.54 -12.44
N GLY A 75 -7.48 -0.20 -11.56
CA GLY A 75 -7.43 -0.71 -10.19
C GLY A 75 -6.89 -2.14 -10.03
N GLY A 76 -6.49 -2.80 -11.13
CA GLY A 76 -6.06 -4.20 -11.14
C GLY A 76 -4.90 -4.52 -10.20
N LEU A 77 -3.90 -3.63 -10.09
CA LEU A 77 -2.81 -3.80 -9.14
C LEU A 77 -3.29 -3.78 -7.69
N TRP A 78 -4.20 -2.87 -7.34
CA TRP A 78 -4.75 -2.80 -5.98
C TRP A 78 -5.54 -4.05 -5.61
N LEU A 79 -6.37 -4.56 -6.54
CA LEU A 79 -7.16 -5.76 -6.31
C LEU A 79 -6.30 -7.02 -6.12
N SER A 80 -5.16 -7.08 -6.81
CA SER A 80 -4.27 -8.25 -6.77
C SER A 80 -3.26 -8.19 -5.62
N MET A 81 -2.53 -7.07 -5.51
CA MET A 81 -1.36 -6.92 -4.64
C MET A 81 -1.55 -5.87 -3.54
N GLY A 82 -2.67 -5.15 -3.54
CA GLY A 82 -3.00 -4.17 -2.50
C GLY A 82 -3.33 -4.79 -1.15
N PHE A 83 -3.79 -3.93 -0.25
CA PHE A 83 -4.10 -4.30 1.12
C PHE A 83 -5.39 -5.13 1.19
N ALA A 84 -5.50 -5.96 2.23
CA ALA A 84 -6.70 -6.74 2.49
C ALA A 84 -7.71 -5.88 3.25
N MET A 85 -8.95 -5.85 2.78
CA MET A 85 -10.02 -5.16 3.51
C MET A 85 -10.33 -5.92 4.81
N ASP A 86 -10.36 -5.20 5.93
CA ASP A 86 -10.74 -5.69 7.24
C ASP A 86 -11.81 -4.77 7.85
N LYS A 87 -13.04 -5.28 7.93
CA LYS A 87 -14.20 -4.53 8.42
C LYS A 87 -14.21 -4.32 9.94
N SER A 88 -13.27 -4.94 10.66
CA SER A 88 -13.08 -4.73 12.10
C SER A 88 -12.19 -3.52 12.40
N LEU A 89 -11.48 -2.98 11.41
CA LEU A 89 -10.62 -1.81 11.54
C LEU A 89 -11.40 -0.51 11.33
N GLY A 90 -10.92 0.57 11.95
CA GLY A 90 -11.41 1.92 11.64
C GLY A 90 -11.20 2.28 10.16
N GLY A 91 -11.98 3.21 9.62
CA GLY A 91 -12.07 3.46 8.16
C GLY A 91 -10.73 3.59 7.41
N TRP A 92 -9.75 4.29 7.99
CA TRP A 92 -8.37 4.42 7.44
C TRP A 92 -7.31 3.73 8.31
N GLU A 93 -7.74 2.95 9.28
CA GLU A 93 -6.85 2.17 10.13
C GLU A 93 -6.26 1.01 9.32
N VAL A 94 -4.97 0.76 9.50
CA VAL A 94 -4.25 -0.37 8.93
C VAL A 94 -3.67 -1.23 10.04
N ASP A 95 -3.58 -2.54 9.78
CA ASP A 95 -2.86 -3.48 10.64
C ASP A 95 -1.82 -4.27 9.85
N THR A 96 -0.56 -4.16 10.27
CA THR A 96 0.58 -4.89 9.71
C THR A 96 0.93 -6.17 10.47
N SER A 97 0.15 -6.56 11.49
CA SER A 97 0.47 -7.68 12.40
C SER A 97 0.59 -9.02 11.67
N ALA A 98 -0.14 -9.20 10.58
CA ALA A 98 -0.12 -10.41 9.77
C ALA A 98 1.03 -10.46 8.75
N VAL A 99 1.79 -9.37 8.56
CA VAL A 99 2.84 -9.29 7.55
C VAL A 99 4.16 -9.82 8.10
N LYS A 100 4.78 -10.77 7.41
CA LYS A 100 6.12 -11.28 7.76
C LYS A 100 7.19 -10.61 6.90
N LEU A 101 8.15 -9.98 7.56
CA LEU A 101 9.22 -9.17 6.96
C LEU A 101 10.59 -9.78 7.26
N ILE A 102 11.47 -9.74 6.27
CA ILE A 102 12.91 -9.94 6.44
C ILE A 102 13.58 -8.58 6.34
N PHE A 103 14.46 -8.27 7.29
CA PHE A 103 15.21 -7.03 7.33
C PHE A 103 16.61 -7.25 6.78
N LYS A 104 17.17 -6.20 6.18
CA LYS A 104 18.55 -6.18 5.69
C LYS A 104 19.49 -6.55 6.84
N VAL A 105 20.34 -7.54 6.62
CA VAL A 105 21.41 -7.86 7.57
C VAL A 105 22.39 -6.69 7.56
N GLY A 106 22.59 -6.05 8.72
CA GLY A 106 23.61 -5.03 8.86
C GLY A 106 24.95 -5.62 8.46
N THR A 107 25.59 -5.06 7.45
CA THR A 107 27.02 -5.25 7.25
C THR A 107 27.69 -4.47 8.38
N GLU A 108 27.97 -5.13 9.49
CA GLU A 108 28.97 -4.64 10.43
C GLU A 108 30.29 -4.55 9.66
N SER A 109 30.71 -3.32 9.37
CA SER A 109 32.01 -2.98 8.80
C SER A 109 32.82 -2.19 9.81
#